data_AF-A0A2W2IG12-F1
#
_entry.id   AF-A0A2W2IG12-F1
#
_cell.length_a   1.000
_cell.length_b   1.000
_cell.length_c   1.000
_cell.angle_alpha   90.00
_cell.angle_beta   90.00
_cell.angle_gamma   90.00
#
_symmetry.space_group_name_H-M   'P 1'
#
loop_
_entity.id
_entity.type
_entity.pdbx_description
1 polymer ?
#
loop_
_entity_poly.entity_id
_entity_poly.type
_entity_poly.pdbx_seq_one_letter_code
_entity_poly.pdbx_strand_id
1 'polypeptide(L)'
;MNAGRTARERVRAELTREIADIARRRLATHGATGLSLRAVAREMGMVSSAIYRYFPSRDDLLTALIIDGYNSIGETVERADRACPPGDHMGRWLAVCRAVRGWALANPHEYALLYGSPVPGYQAPQDTVAPAIRDVTVYGAILAAAHEAGHDAAQPFGVGGPGVPGRGGKA
;
A
#
# COMPACT_ATOMS: atom_id res chain seq x y z
N MET A 1 34.26 -2.25 -9.97
CA MET A 1 33.18 -2.08 -8.97
C MET A 1 33.54 -2.90 -7.74
N ASN A 2 33.62 -2.26 -6.56
CA ASN A 2 34.40 -2.74 -5.41
C ASN A 2 33.53 -3.60 -4.47
N ALA A 3 33.81 -4.90 -4.38
CA ALA A 3 33.03 -5.88 -3.60
C ALA A 3 32.85 -5.52 -2.10
N GLY A 4 33.80 -4.78 -1.53
CA GLY A 4 33.70 -4.29 -0.14
C GLY A 4 32.73 -3.12 0.06
N ARG A 5 32.32 -2.45 -1.03
CA ARG A 5 31.28 -1.40 -1.01
C ARG A 5 29.89 -2.03 -1.04
N THR A 6 29.69 -3.02 -1.92
CA THR A 6 28.44 -3.78 -2.03
C THR A 6 28.13 -4.62 -0.80
N ALA A 7 29.13 -5.19 -0.11
CA ALA A 7 28.91 -5.90 1.15
C ALA A 7 28.37 -4.98 2.26
N ARG A 8 28.95 -3.78 2.41
CA ARG A 8 28.50 -2.78 3.38
C ARG A 8 27.12 -2.22 3.06
N GLU A 9 26.81 -2.01 1.78
CA GLU A 9 25.48 -1.60 1.32
C GLU A 9 24.43 -2.66 1.65
N ARG A 10 24.73 -3.95 1.45
CA ARG A 10 23.83 -5.05 1.81
C ARG A 10 23.54 -5.10 3.30
N VAL A 11 24.58 -5.03 4.13
CA VAL A 11 24.42 -4.99 5.60
C VAL A 11 23.60 -3.77 6.02
N ARG A 12 23.85 -2.60 5.42
CA ARG A 12 23.05 -1.39 5.69
C ARG A 12 21.58 -1.60 5.30
N ALA A 13 21.30 -2.18 4.14
CA ALA A 13 19.93 -2.44 3.68
C ALA A 13 19.20 -3.48 4.54
N GLU A 14 19.91 -4.49 5.04
CA GLU A 14 19.37 -5.47 5.98
C GLU A 14 19.00 -4.83 7.33
N LEU A 15 19.91 -4.02 7.90
CA LEU A 15 19.62 -3.28 9.13
C LEU A 15 18.47 -2.28 8.96
N THR A 16 18.42 -1.57 7.83
CA THR A 16 17.29 -0.67 7.54
C THR A 16 15.96 -1.41 7.51
N ARG A 17 15.92 -2.60 6.90
CA ARG A 17 14.70 -3.45 6.89
C ARG A 17 14.33 -3.92 8.30
N GLU A 18 15.30 -4.37 9.08
CA GLU A 18 15.03 -4.83 10.46
C GLU A 18 14.49 -3.70 11.35
N ILE A 19 15.03 -2.48 11.21
CA ILE A 19 14.53 -1.28 11.87
C ILE A 19 13.08 -0.99 11.46
N ALA A 20 12.76 -1.06 10.16
CA ALA A 20 11.41 -0.85 9.65
C ALA A 20 10.44 -1.93 10.17
N ASP A 21 10.86 -3.19 10.24
CA ASP A 21 10.04 -4.30 10.74
C ASP A 21 9.68 -4.14 12.21
N ILE A 22 10.64 -3.76 13.05
CA ILE A 22 10.36 -3.40 14.45
C ILE A 22 9.39 -2.22 14.50
N ALA A 23 9.67 -1.16 13.75
CA ALA A 23 8.85 0.05 13.75
C ALA A 23 7.39 -0.25 13.36
N ARG A 24 7.17 -1.14 12.38
CA ARG A 24 5.85 -1.63 11.97
C ARG A 24 5.13 -2.38 13.09
N ARG A 25 5.82 -3.28 13.81
CA ARG A 25 5.24 -3.95 15.00
C ARG A 25 4.90 -2.96 16.11
N ARG A 26 5.71 -1.92 16.29
CA ARG A 26 5.43 -0.86 17.26
C ARG A 26 4.23 -0.01 16.86
N LEU A 27 4.10 0.34 15.58
CA LEU A 27 2.89 0.99 15.04
C LEU A 27 1.64 0.15 15.30
N ALA A 28 1.73 -1.15 15.07
CA ALA A 28 0.63 -2.08 15.30
C ALA A 28 0.14 -2.10 16.75
N THR A 29 1.07 -1.99 17.70
CA THR A 29 0.80 -2.15 19.13
C THR A 29 0.54 -0.84 19.87
N HIS A 30 1.13 0.27 19.43
CA HIS A 30 1.11 1.57 20.13
C HIS A 30 0.56 2.72 19.28
N GLY A 31 0.19 2.46 18.02
CA GLY A 31 -0.23 3.48 17.07
C GLY A 31 0.90 4.43 16.63
N ALA A 32 0.57 5.37 15.74
CA ALA A 32 1.54 6.32 15.19
C ALA A 32 2.11 7.29 16.23
N THR A 33 1.34 7.66 17.26
CA THR A 33 1.79 8.51 18.37
C THR A 33 2.83 7.81 19.24
N GLY A 34 2.75 6.49 19.38
CA GLY A 34 3.71 5.67 20.13
C GLY A 34 5.00 5.32 19.37
N LEU A 35 5.13 5.71 18.09
CA LEU A 35 6.33 5.43 17.29
C LEU A 35 7.50 6.31 17.75
N SER A 36 8.60 5.67 18.14
CA SER A 36 9.79 6.35 18.66
C SER A 36 11.07 5.66 18.20
N LEU A 37 11.98 6.41 17.59
CA LEU A 37 13.32 5.92 17.21
C LEU A 37 14.09 5.37 18.41
N ARG A 38 13.96 5.99 19.59
CA ARG A 38 14.61 5.49 20.82
C ARG A 38 14.05 4.13 21.24
N ALA A 39 12.74 3.93 21.11
CA ALA A 39 12.12 2.64 21.42
C ALA A 39 12.53 1.56 20.44
N VAL A 40 12.60 1.87 19.15
CA VAL A 40 13.11 0.96 18.11
C VAL A 40 14.58 0.62 18.35
N ALA A 41 15.42 1.61 18.69
CA ALA A 41 16.84 1.38 18.98
C ALA A 41 17.03 0.42 20.17
N ARG A 42 16.25 0.58 21.25
CA ARG A 42 16.29 -0.34 22.40
C ARG A 42 15.93 -1.77 22.01
N GLU A 43 14.90 -1.95 21.17
CA GLU A 43 14.47 -3.27 20.71
C GLU A 43 15.51 -3.93 19.77
N MET A 44 16.20 -3.13 18.96
CA MET A 44 17.34 -3.56 18.14
C MET A 44 18.62 -3.86 18.95
N GLY A 45 18.66 -3.57 20.26
CA GLY A 45 19.91 -3.60 21.04
C GLY A 45 20.95 -2.55 20.59
N MET A 46 20.51 -1.49 19.91
CA MET A 46 21.36 -0.41 19.39
C MET A 46 21.43 0.77 20.36
N VAL A 47 22.57 1.45 20.36
CA VAL A 47 22.69 2.76 21.00
C VAL A 47 21.77 3.75 20.29
N SER A 48 21.06 4.59 21.04
CA SER A 48 20.10 5.56 20.48
C SER A 48 20.71 6.48 19.42
N SER A 49 21.98 6.86 19.52
CA SER A 49 22.63 7.69 18.50
C SER A 49 22.85 6.95 17.17
N ALA A 50 22.97 5.62 17.18
CA ALA A 50 23.22 4.83 15.98
C ALA A 50 22.01 4.77 15.06
N ILE A 51 20.78 4.75 15.60
CA ILE A 51 19.57 4.65 14.77
C ILE A 51 19.35 5.89 13.91
N TYR A 52 19.76 7.07 14.40
CA TYR A 52 19.67 8.33 13.67
C TYR A 52 20.54 8.36 12.39
N ARG A 53 21.50 7.45 12.25
CA ARG A 53 22.29 7.27 11.01
C ARG A 53 21.52 6.54 9.91
N TYR A 54 20.40 5.90 10.25
CA TYR A 54 19.52 5.20 9.31
C TYR A 54 18.26 6.03 9.04
N PHE A 55 17.66 6.56 10.10
CA PHE A 55 16.47 7.42 10.03
C PHE A 55 16.70 8.68 10.86
N PRO A 56 16.98 9.83 10.22
CA PRO A 56 17.31 11.08 10.92
C PRO A 56 16.21 11.59 11.84
N SER A 57 14.95 11.26 11.56
CA SER A 57 13.81 11.66 12.37
C SER A 57 12.73 10.56 12.44
N ARG A 58 11.75 10.77 13.33
CA ARG A 58 10.55 9.95 13.39
C ARG A 58 9.78 9.99 12.08
N ASP A 59 9.76 11.15 11.43
CA ASP A 59 9.00 11.35 10.20
C ASP A 59 9.69 10.65 9.02
N ASP A 60 11.03 10.63 8.97
CA ASP A 60 11.77 9.82 7.98
C ASP A 60 11.47 8.32 8.10
N LEU A 61 11.39 7.82 9.35
CA LEU A 61 10.98 6.44 9.60
C LEU A 61 9.53 6.20 9.17
N LEU A 62 8.63 7.14 9.47
CA LEU A 62 7.22 7.03 9.10
C LEU A 62 7.02 7.07 7.58
N THR A 63 7.74 7.95 6.88
CA THR A 63 7.79 8.02 5.41
C THR A 63 8.24 6.69 4.82
N ALA A 64 9.31 6.10 5.34
CA ALA A 64 9.78 4.80 4.85
C ALA A 64 8.72 3.69 5.04
N LEU A 65 8.03 3.66 6.19
CA LEU A 65 6.96 2.68 6.45
C LEU A 65 5.76 2.88 5.52
N ILE A 66 5.42 4.13 5.21
CA ILE A 66 4.36 4.46 4.25
C ILE A 66 4.73 4.02 2.84
N ILE A 67 5.97 4.31 2.41
CA ILE A 67 6.49 3.88 1.11
C ILE A 67 6.48 2.34 1.02
N ASP A 68 6.93 1.64 2.06
CA ASP A 68 6.89 0.18 2.12
C ASP A 68 5.46 -0.36 2.04
N GLY A 69 4.51 0.25 2.76
CA GLY A 69 3.09 -0.13 2.69
C GLY A 69 2.51 0.05 1.30
N TYR A 70 2.76 1.19 0.65
CA TYR A 70 2.34 1.44 -0.72
C TYR A 70 2.98 0.48 -1.73
N ASN A 71 4.26 0.15 -1.55
CA ASN A 71 4.93 -0.85 -2.38
C ASN A 71 4.32 -2.24 -2.17
N SER A 72 3.99 -2.60 -0.93
CA SER A 72 3.39 -3.89 -0.55
C SER A 72 2.02 -4.10 -1.21
N ILE A 73 1.14 -3.10 -1.15
CA ILE A 73 -0.17 -3.17 -1.82
C ILE A 73 -0.02 -3.09 -3.35
N GLY A 74 0.85 -2.23 -3.86
CA GLY A 74 1.12 -2.09 -5.29
C GLY A 74 1.61 -3.40 -5.91
N GLU A 75 2.59 -4.06 -5.31
CA GLU A 75 3.06 -5.38 -5.75
C GLU A 75 1.96 -6.44 -5.70
N THR A 76 1.08 -6.38 -4.68
CA THR A 76 -0.02 -7.34 -4.53
C THR A 76 -1.03 -7.20 -5.66
N VAL A 77 -1.39 -5.97 -6.00
CA VAL A 77 -2.29 -5.65 -7.11
C VAL A 77 -1.65 -6.02 -8.45
N GLU A 78 -0.40 -5.63 -8.67
CA GLU A 78 0.35 -5.96 -9.90
C GLU A 78 0.50 -7.47 -10.12
N ARG A 79 0.73 -8.25 -9.05
CA ARG A 79 0.76 -9.72 -9.13
C ARG A 79 -0.60 -10.30 -9.50
N ALA A 80 -1.68 -9.79 -8.90
CA ALA A 80 -3.03 -10.25 -9.18
C ALA A 80 -3.45 -9.97 -10.63
N ASP A 81 -3.10 -8.79 -11.16
CA ASP A 81 -3.35 -8.44 -12.56
C ASP A 81 -2.60 -9.35 -13.52
N ARG A 82 -1.28 -9.53 -13.31
CA ARG A 82 -0.45 -10.41 -14.16
C ARG A 82 -0.86 -11.88 -14.16
N ALA A 83 -1.56 -12.34 -13.12
CA ALA A 83 -2.04 -13.71 -13.03
C ALA A 83 -3.30 -13.97 -13.88
N CYS A 84 -3.94 -12.92 -14.40
CA CYS A 84 -5.17 -13.02 -15.17
C CYS A 84 -4.90 -12.92 -16.68
N PRO A 85 -5.73 -13.56 -17.53
CA PRO A 85 -5.66 -13.39 -18.98
C PRO A 85 -5.85 -11.91 -19.40
N PRO A 86 -5.02 -11.34 -20.31
CA PRO A 86 -5.09 -9.92 -20.66
C PRO A 86 -6.46 -9.42 -21.15
N GLY A 87 -7.21 -10.27 -21.86
CA GLY A 87 -8.55 -9.96 -22.39
C GLY A 87 -9.71 -10.20 -21.41
N ASP A 88 -9.44 -10.75 -20.22
CA ASP A 88 -10.46 -10.91 -19.17
C ASP A 88 -10.51 -9.67 -18.27
N HIS A 89 -10.97 -8.55 -18.83
CA HIS A 89 -10.95 -7.25 -18.13
C HIS A 89 -11.75 -7.27 -16.82
N MET A 90 -12.92 -7.92 -16.81
CA MET A 90 -13.75 -8.05 -15.61
C MET A 90 -13.10 -8.99 -14.58
N GLY A 91 -12.53 -10.11 -15.02
CA GLY A 91 -11.78 -11.00 -14.13
C GLY A 91 -10.56 -10.32 -13.51
N ARG A 92 -9.80 -9.56 -14.31
CA ARG A 92 -8.68 -8.71 -13.85
C ARG A 92 -9.14 -7.71 -12.80
N TRP A 93 -10.21 -6.96 -13.07
CA TRP A 93 -10.79 -6.00 -12.13
C TRP A 93 -11.16 -6.65 -10.79
N LEU A 94 -11.90 -7.76 -10.84
CA LEU A 94 -12.31 -8.47 -9.64
C LEU A 94 -11.11 -9.07 -8.89
N ALA A 95 -10.09 -9.55 -9.61
CA ALA A 95 -8.87 -10.08 -9.01
C ALA A 95 -8.10 -9.00 -8.24
N VAL A 96 -7.88 -7.82 -8.83
CA VAL A 96 -7.19 -6.73 -8.14
C VAL A 96 -7.97 -6.19 -6.94
N CYS A 97 -9.30 -6.07 -7.04
CA CYS A 97 -10.13 -5.68 -5.90
C CYS A 97 -10.04 -6.69 -4.74
N ARG A 98 -10.09 -7.99 -5.05
CA ARG A 98 -9.93 -9.06 -4.05
C ARG A 98 -8.53 -9.05 -3.46
N ALA A 99 -7.52 -8.76 -4.26
CA ALA A 99 -6.13 -8.66 -3.80
C ALA A 99 -5.94 -7.51 -2.81
N VAL A 100 -6.47 -6.31 -3.10
CA VAL A 100 -6.50 -5.18 -2.16
C VAL A 100 -7.18 -5.58 -0.85
N ARG A 101 -8.38 -6.18 -0.93
CA ARG A 101 -9.12 -6.61 0.26
C ARG A 101 -8.35 -7.66 1.07
N GLY A 102 -7.77 -8.66 0.40
CA GLY A 102 -6.96 -9.71 1.04
C GLY A 102 -5.73 -9.13 1.72
N TRP A 103 -5.04 -8.20 1.05
CA TRP A 103 -3.89 -7.48 1.61
C TRP A 103 -4.27 -6.66 2.84
N ALA A 104 -5.37 -5.90 2.78
CA ALA A 104 -5.84 -5.08 3.89
C ALA A 104 -6.18 -5.91 5.13
N LEU A 105 -6.81 -7.07 4.94
CA LEU A 105 -7.14 -8.00 6.04
C LEU A 105 -5.91 -8.69 6.63
N ALA A 106 -4.90 -8.99 5.80
CA ALA A 106 -3.65 -9.57 6.26
C ALA A 106 -2.73 -8.54 6.95
N ASN A 107 -2.83 -7.27 6.57
CA ASN A 107 -1.97 -6.17 7.03
C ASN A 107 -2.78 -5.00 7.63
N PRO A 108 -3.62 -5.23 8.66
CA PRO A 108 -4.56 -4.21 9.15
C PRO A 108 -3.88 -2.94 9.66
N HIS A 109 -2.67 -3.06 10.20
CA HIS A 109 -1.91 -1.92 10.71
C HIS A 109 -1.24 -1.10 9.61
N GLU A 110 -0.79 -1.73 8.53
CA GLU A 110 -0.32 -1.01 7.34
C GLU A 110 -1.50 -0.33 6.64
N TYR A 111 -2.62 -1.04 6.50
CA TYR A 111 -3.84 -0.46 5.94
C TYR A 111 -4.29 0.77 6.74
N ALA A 112 -4.30 0.70 8.07
CA ALA A 112 -4.64 1.83 8.93
C ALA A 112 -3.63 2.98 8.83
N LEU A 113 -2.34 2.68 8.60
CA LEU A 113 -1.32 3.71 8.39
C LEU A 113 -1.53 4.47 7.07
N LEU A 114 -1.92 3.78 6.00
CA LEU A 114 -2.08 4.37 4.67
C LEU A 114 -3.44 5.06 4.48
N TYR A 115 -4.52 4.42 4.93
CA TYR A 115 -5.89 4.82 4.62
C TYR A 115 -6.75 5.15 5.86
N GLY A 116 -6.15 5.13 7.05
CA GLY A 116 -6.82 5.45 8.30
C GLY A 116 -6.73 6.92 8.69
N SER A 117 -6.79 7.20 10.00
CA SER A 117 -6.69 8.55 10.53
C SER A 117 -5.30 9.15 10.25
N PRO A 118 -5.22 10.40 9.75
CA PRO A 118 -3.94 11.07 9.53
C PRO A 118 -3.09 11.11 10.80
N VAL A 119 -1.78 10.93 10.65
CA VAL A 119 -0.84 11.06 11.76
C VAL A 119 -0.65 12.54 12.10
N PRO A 120 -0.97 13.00 13.32
CA PRO A 120 -0.85 14.41 13.66
C PRO A 120 0.57 14.94 13.47
N GLY A 121 0.70 16.10 12.81
CA GLY A 121 1.97 16.78 12.57
C GLY A 121 2.84 16.17 11.47
N TYR A 122 2.50 15.00 10.93
CA TYR A 122 3.22 14.41 9.80
C TYR A 122 2.81 15.07 8.49
N GLN A 123 3.80 15.35 7.64
CA GLN A 123 3.60 15.84 6.27
C GLN A 123 4.26 14.86 5.31
N ALA A 124 3.47 14.18 4.49
CA ALA A 124 3.99 13.21 3.54
C ALA A 124 4.84 13.91 2.46
N PRO A 125 6.11 13.54 2.28
CA PRO A 125 6.95 14.10 1.23
C PRO A 125 6.53 13.57 -0.15
N GLN A 126 7.00 14.25 -1.21
CA GLN A 126 6.64 13.95 -2.62
C GLN A 126 7.11 12.57 -3.09
N ASP A 127 8.15 12.02 -2.48
CA ASP A 127 8.64 10.66 -2.73
C ASP A 127 7.59 9.57 -2.42
N THR A 128 6.60 9.86 -1.57
CA THR A 128 5.47 8.96 -1.29
C THR A 128 4.49 8.83 -2.46
N VAL A 129 4.46 9.79 -3.38
CA VAL A 129 3.45 9.87 -4.45
C VAL A 129 3.58 8.71 -5.44
N ALA A 130 4.79 8.43 -5.94
CA ALA A 130 4.98 7.37 -6.93
C ALA A 130 4.60 5.98 -6.40
N PRO A 131 4.98 5.58 -5.17
CA PRO A 131 4.45 4.38 -4.53
C PRO A 131 2.93 4.43 -4.35
N ALA A 132 2.37 5.56 -3.90
CA ALA A 132 0.96 5.69 -3.56
C ALA A 132 0.00 5.47 -4.73
N ILE A 133 0.44 5.67 -5.97
CA ILE A 133 -0.39 5.53 -7.17
C ILE A 133 -0.19 4.19 -7.89
N ARG A 134 0.63 3.27 -7.37
CA ARG A 134 0.93 2.00 -8.04
C ARG A 134 -0.32 1.17 -8.29
N ASP A 135 -1.17 1.02 -7.27
CA ASP A 135 -2.43 0.30 -7.38
C ASP A 135 -3.42 1.02 -8.32
N VAL A 136 -3.57 2.34 -8.19
CA VAL A 136 -4.41 3.19 -9.05
C VAL A 136 -4.01 3.06 -10.52
N THR A 137 -2.72 2.98 -10.80
CA THR A 137 -2.19 2.82 -12.16
C THR A 137 -2.64 1.50 -12.78
N VAL A 138 -2.67 0.41 -12.00
CA VAL A 138 -3.17 -0.89 -12.47
C VAL A 138 -4.67 -0.82 -12.75
N TYR A 139 -5.46 -0.22 -11.86
CA TYR A 139 -6.89 -0.01 -12.10
C TYR A 139 -7.14 0.80 -13.37
N GLY A 140 -6.40 1.90 -13.57
CA GLY A 140 -6.48 2.73 -14.77
C GLY A 140 -6.13 1.96 -16.04
N ALA A 141 -5.07 1.13 -16.00
CA ALA A 141 -4.67 0.31 -17.14
C ALA A 141 -5.72 -0.75 -17.52
N ILE A 142 -6.38 -1.38 -16.53
CA ILE A 142 -7.46 -2.34 -16.79
C ILE A 142 -8.65 -1.63 -17.46
N LEU A 143 -9.05 -0.46 -16.95
CA LEU A 143 -10.15 0.32 -17.51
C LEU A 143 -9.85 0.84 -18.92
N ALA A 144 -8.64 1.34 -19.15
CA ALA A 144 -8.21 1.79 -20.48
C ALA A 144 -8.27 0.64 -21.50
N ALA A 145 -7.74 -0.53 -21.14
CA ALA A 145 -7.77 -1.71 -22.01
C ALA A 145 -9.21 -2.19 -22.28
N ALA A 146 -10.10 -2.13 -21.29
CA ALA A 146 -11.51 -2.49 -21.46
C ALA A 146 -12.22 -1.53 -22.42
N HIS A 147 -11.97 -0.22 -22.28
CA HIS A 147 -12.53 0.80 -23.15
C HIS A 147 -12.04 0.65 -24.60
N GLU A 148 -10.73 0.41 -24.80
CA GLU A 148 -10.15 0.13 -26.13
C GLU A 148 -10.76 -1.12 -26.78
N ALA A 149 -11.16 -2.12 -25.98
CA ALA A 149 -11.86 -3.32 -26.44
C ALA A 149 -13.37 -3.11 -26.69
N GLY A 150 -13.89 -1.88 -26.52
CA GLY A 150 -15.30 -1.55 -26.76
C GLY A 150 -16.23 -1.90 -25.59
N HIS A 151 -15.71 -2.14 -24.39
CA HIS A 151 -16.53 -2.31 -23.20
C HIS A 151 -16.87 -0.94 -22.59
N ASP A 152 -18.12 -0.52 -22.72
CA ASP A 152 -18.62 0.70 -22.07
C ASP A 152 -19.01 0.45 -20.61
N ALA A 153 -18.65 1.39 -19.73
CA ALA A 153 -19.09 1.42 -18.32
C ALA A 153 -20.62 1.59 -18.15
N ALA A 154 -21.34 1.81 -19.24
CA ALA A 154 -22.77 2.10 -19.28
C ALA A 154 -23.67 0.86 -19.05
N GLN A 155 -23.11 -0.34 -18.96
CA GLN A 155 -23.82 -1.48 -18.36
C GLN A 155 -23.35 -1.65 -16.92
N PRO A 156 -24.01 -1.00 -15.93
CA PRO A 156 -23.71 -1.25 -14.54
C PRO A 156 -23.90 -2.74 -14.28
N PHE A 157 -23.02 -3.30 -13.43
CA PHE A 157 -23.10 -4.66 -12.89
C PHE A 157 -24.57 -5.08 -12.83
N GLY A 158 -24.93 -6.09 -13.62
CA GLY A 158 -26.27 -6.66 -13.66
C GLY A 158 -26.63 -7.27 -12.32
N VAL A 159 -26.96 -6.43 -11.35
CA VAL A 159 -27.76 -6.81 -10.20
C VAL A 159 -29.18 -6.79 -10.75
N GLY A 160 -29.63 -7.94 -11.26
CA GLY A 160 -31.03 -8.18 -11.53
C GLY A 160 -31.82 -8.10 -10.22
N GLY A 161 -32.11 -6.89 -9.75
CA GLY A 161 -33.09 -6.63 -8.71
C GLY A 161 -34.49 -6.73 -9.30
N PRO A 162 -35.48 -7.28 -8.57
CA PRO A 162 -36.83 -7.41 -9.07
C PRO A 162 -37.37 -6.02 -9.43
N GLY A 163 -37.88 -5.89 -10.65
CA GLY A 163 -38.35 -4.64 -11.23
C GLY A 163 -39.30 -3.91 -10.28
N VAL A 164 -38.98 -2.64 -10.00
CA VAL A 164 -39.91 -1.74 -9.34
C VAL A 164 -41.14 -1.62 -10.26
N PRO A 165 -42.36 -1.94 -9.80
CA PRO A 165 -43.54 -1.83 -10.64
C PRO A 165 -43.72 -0.38 -11.06
N GLY A 166 -43.82 -0.14 -12.35
CA GLY A 166 -44.11 1.17 -12.91
C GLY A 166 -45.35 1.74 -12.26
N ARG A 167 -45.24 2.95 -11.70
CA ARG A 167 -46.40 3.75 -11.29
C ARG A 167 -47.20 4.05 -12.55
N GLY A 168 -48.20 3.21 -12.81
CA GLY A 168 -49.23 3.49 -13.79
C GLY A 168 -49.94 4.79 -13.41
N GLY A 169 -49.96 5.73 -14.34
CA GLY A 169 -50.84 6.88 -14.26
C GLY A 169 -52.29 6.45 -14.43
N LYS A 170 -53.16 7.00 -13.58
CA LYS A 170 -54.54 7.49 -13.81
C LYS A 170 -54.84 8.40 -12.59
N ALA A 171 -55.45 9.58 -12.67
CA ALA A 171 -56.26 10.22 -13.70
C ALA A 171 -56.02 11.74 -13.68
#